data_AF-A0A418PNM3-F1
#
_entry.id   AF-A0A418PNM3-F1
#
_cell.length_a   1.000
_cell.length_b   1.000
_cell.length_c   1.000
_cell.angle_alpha   90.00
_cell.angle_beta   90.00
_cell.angle_gamma   90.00
#
_symmetry.space_group_name_H-M   'P 1'
#
loop_
_entity.id
_entity.type
_entity.pdbx_description
1 polymer ?
#
loop_
_entity_poly.entity_id
_entity_poly.type
_entity_poly.pdbx_seq_one_letter_code
_entity_poly.pdbx_strand_id
1 'polypeptide(L)'
;MKISYLIFLLPFLVSVQSFGQPTPKVIVISIDGAADYILDELLSTNKLPEDGAFSKLSRKGFHADAMIPVNIAATAVAHTALFTGVSPGKNGVVGNSFLGSDDSISKGKSSSGFSSSVFSESIWSSAVRQGKKVININTVGMDGISESRKGTKTVAYGERLVQSAVYKVKPLENEKSEFSTNKQFEQLTPLFSEENLHYSTLKGEKIPLYVWAADQIINGSIEYQGIAIDFDSNPMNGFAGFLKLNEWTEIRFDVNGKQVSSWSTLMDFNSSGEASIYLGSAGHQQIFPNEFEEKLKQQIGSWPDEQDNRKLSQGLITEKMWLEQAERQAVFYKEQIATAIEEEEWDLISGYFTLIDDVQHRFLLTDERQLDFTLENGVRRQRYKEYVEWAYLTIDRLLLELLEKAPKDINFILVSDHGMAPIHSIALLNTYLQVNGIPTTGSNAKARAYSTGPAAHIYINAKKRFKDGLIDNKEYRTLRKKIYELCLELKDPQTSEQVFEVVAGKKKMKELGLFHPERSGDILVNAKVGWSISARNPSNANYVIPNSFNKDAYQNLPEEERKFLDAGTMNETGLGVHGNLGNTREMHAIFLGIGPSLPQKRVGTVRALDLVPSLSFLLGIHPPKGTEGKNIFN
;
A
#
# COMPACT_ATOMS: atom_id res chain seq x y z
N MET A 1 -42.96 -55.94 63.56
CA MET A 1 -41.88 -55.45 62.67
C MET A 1 -42.52 -54.60 61.57
N LYS A 2 -42.35 -53.27 61.61
CA LYS A 2 -42.77 -52.35 60.54
C LYS A 2 -41.50 -51.68 60.01
N ILE A 3 -41.19 -51.92 58.73
CA ILE A 3 -40.08 -51.29 58.01
C ILE A 3 -40.63 -50.01 57.38
N SER A 4 -40.04 -48.87 57.73
CA SER A 4 -40.31 -47.57 57.09
C SER A 4 -39.34 -47.39 55.92
N TYR A 5 -39.85 -47.12 54.72
CA TYR A 5 -39.04 -46.70 53.58
C TYR A 5 -38.95 -45.16 53.56
N LEU A 6 -37.74 -44.63 53.72
CA LEU A 6 -37.42 -43.22 53.57
C LEU A 6 -37.04 -42.98 52.10
N ILE A 7 -37.85 -42.21 51.37
CA ILE A 7 -37.56 -41.79 49.99
C ILE A 7 -36.66 -40.54 50.06
N PHE A 8 -35.41 -40.67 49.61
CA PHE A 8 -34.50 -39.54 49.40
C PHE A 8 -34.82 -38.87 48.05
N LEU A 9 -35.32 -37.63 48.10
CA LEU A 9 -35.44 -36.74 46.93
C LEU A 9 -34.12 -35.99 46.74
N LEU A 10 -33.34 -36.36 45.72
CA LEU A 10 -32.20 -35.56 45.25
C LEU A 10 -32.72 -34.34 44.46
N PRO A 11 -32.24 -33.11 44.72
CA PRO A 11 -32.57 -31.97 43.89
C PRO A 11 -31.73 -32.03 42.60
N PHE A 12 -32.38 -32.16 41.45
CA PHE A 12 -31.76 -31.89 40.16
C PHE A 12 -31.45 -30.40 40.06
N LEU A 13 -30.18 -30.03 40.22
CA LEU A 13 -29.66 -28.72 39.80
C LEU A 13 -29.66 -28.69 38.27
N VAL A 14 -30.70 -28.11 37.67
CA VAL A 14 -30.69 -27.76 36.26
C VAL A 14 -29.73 -26.58 36.09
N SER A 15 -28.53 -26.86 35.57
CA SER A 15 -27.65 -25.81 35.07
C SER A 15 -28.33 -25.18 33.85
N VAL A 16 -28.98 -24.04 34.04
CA VAL A 16 -29.35 -23.18 32.92
C VAL A 16 -28.03 -22.69 32.34
N GLN A 17 -27.58 -23.32 31.24
CA GLN A 17 -26.60 -22.69 30.37
C GLN A 17 -27.25 -21.39 29.88
N SER A 18 -26.84 -20.27 30.48
CA SER A 18 -26.97 -18.96 29.87
C SER A 18 -26.27 -19.08 28.51
N PHE A 19 -27.03 -19.32 27.44
CA PHE A 19 -26.59 -18.99 26.09
C PHE A 19 -26.36 -17.49 26.10
N GLY A 20 -25.13 -17.07 26.38
CA GLY A 20 -24.73 -15.68 26.20
C GLY A 20 -25.12 -15.27 24.79
N GLN A 21 -25.65 -14.06 24.63
CA GLN A 21 -25.93 -13.55 23.29
C GLN A 21 -24.66 -13.75 22.44
N PRO A 22 -24.79 -14.26 21.19
CA PRO A 22 -23.65 -14.40 20.31
C PRO A 22 -22.90 -13.07 20.26
N THR A 23 -21.60 -13.09 20.50
CA THR A 23 -20.82 -11.85 20.45
C THR A 23 -20.85 -11.30 19.02
N PRO A 24 -21.18 -10.00 18.83
CA PRO A 24 -21.35 -9.46 17.48
C PRO A 24 -20.08 -9.66 16.65
N LYS A 25 -20.25 -10.28 15.48
CA LYS A 25 -19.20 -10.43 14.48
C LYS A 25 -18.93 -9.09 13.80
N VAL A 26 -17.66 -8.76 13.61
CA VAL A 26 -17.23 -7.49 13.02
C VAL A 26 -16.30 -7.73 11.84
N ILE A 27 -16.58 -7.08 10.71
CA ILE A 27 -15.67 -6.95 9.59
C ILE A 27 -15.26 -5.49 9.49
N VAL A 28 -13.96 -5.21 9.49
CA VAL A 28 -13.41 -3.87 9.27
C VAL A 28 -12.54 -3.88 8.02
N ILE A 29 -12.91 -3.10 7.02
CA ILE A 29 -12.13 -2.93 5.79
C ILE A 29 -11.47 -1.56 5.83
N SER A 30 -10.15 -1.53 5.69
CA SER A 30 -9.40 -0.29 5.44
C SER A 30 -9.19 -0.13 3.94
N ILE A 31 -9.60 1.00 3.37
CA ILE A 31 -9.25 1.37 1.99
C ILE A 31 -8.18 2.44 2.06
N ASP A 32 -6.98 2.11 1.60
CA ASP A 32 -5.86 3.05 1.61
C ASP A 32 -6.18 4.30 0.79
N GLY A 33 -5.84 5.46 1.33
CA GLY A 33 -5.90 6.75 0.62
C GLY A 33 -7.30 7.20 0.21
N ALA A 34 -8.38 6.53 0.61
CA ALA A 34 -9.73 6.91 0.23
C ALA A 34 -10.14 8.22 0.94
N ALA A 35 -9.99 9.34 0.24
CA ALA A 35 -10.34 10.65 0.74
C ALA A 35 -11.86 10.84 0.80
N ASP A 36 -12.35 11.44 1.88
CA ASP A 36 -13.78 11.74 2.07
C ASP A 36 -14.31 12.71 1.02
N TYR A 37 -13.55 13.73 0.62
CA TYR A 37 -14.03 14.76 -0.32
C TYR A 37 -14.26 14.20 -1.72
N ILE A 38 -13.45 13.23 -2.15
CA ILE A 38 -13.62 12.55 -3.43
C ILE A 38 -14.86 11.66 -3.34
N LEU A 39 -15.00 10.89 -2.26
CA LEU A 39 -16.20 10.06 -2.06
C LEU A 39 -17.48 10.92 -2.04
N ASP A 40 -17.47 12.05 -1.33
CA ASP A 40 -18.58 12.99 -1.27
C ASP A 40 -18.91 13.61 -2.64
N GLU A 41 -17.90 13.96 -3.44
CA GLU A 41 -18.11 14.41 -4.83
C GLU A 41 -18.81 13.31 -5.65
N LEU A 42 -18.32 12.06 -5.58
CA LEU A 42 -18.87 10.95 -6.36
C LEU A 42 -20.30 10.59 -5.94
N LEU A 43 -20.61 10.63 -4.64
CA LEU A 43 -21.95 10.40 -4.13
C LEU A 43 -22.90 11.54 -4.52
N SER A 44 -22.48 12.80 -4.37
CA SER A 44 -23.33 13.97 -4.67
C SER A 44 -23.60 14.18 -6.15
N THR A 45 -22.69 13.70 -7.01
CA THR A 45 -22.83 13.76 -8.49
C THR A 45 -23.42 12.49 -9.10
N ASN A 46 -23.88 11.53 -8.28
CA ASN A 46 -24.44 10.23 -8.70
C ASN A 46 -23.50 9.43 -9.62
N LYS A 47 -22.19 9.55 -9.38
CA LYS A 47 -21.16 8.75 -10.09
C LYS A 47 -21.03 7.35 -9.52
N LEU A 48 -21.40 7.15 -8.26
CA LEU A 48 -21.50 5.82 -7.64
C LEU A 48 -22.92 5.26 -7.78
N PRO A 49 -23.09 3.94 -8.00
CA PRO A 49 -24.41 3.31 -8.09
C PRO A 49 -25.24 3.55 -6.83
N GLU A 50 -26.55 3.73 -6.98
CA GLU A 50 -27.43 3.95 -5.83
C GLU A 50 -27.49 2.73 -4.89
N ASP A 51 -27.47 1.53 -5.45
CA ASP A 51 -27.43 0.25 -4.73
C ASP A 51 -26.00 -0.22 -4.41
N GLY A 52 -25.00 0.57 -4.80
CA GLY A 52 -23.58 0.37 -4.49
C GLY A 52 -23.28 0.35 -3.00
N ALA A 53 -22.12 -0.22 -2.63
CA ALA A 53 -21.70 -0.36 -1.24
C ALA A 53 -21.60 1.00 -0.54
N PHE A 54 -20.86 1.96 -1.09
CA PHE A 54 -20.69 3.29 -0.50
C PHE A 54 -22.03 3.99 -0.30
N SER A 55 -22.90 3.98 -1.32
CA SER A 55 -24.24 4.56 -1.27
C SER A 55 -25.12 3.90 -0.20
N LYS A 56 -25.03 2.58 -0.04
CA LYS A 56 -25.78 1.83 0.97
C LYS A 56 -25.29 2.14 2.38
N LEU A 57 -23.98 2.10 2.63
CA LEU A 57 -23.40 2.44 3.94
C LEU A 57 -23.71 3.89 4.32
N SER A 58 -23.52 4.83 3.38
CA SER A 58 -23.73 6.26 3.60
C SER A 58 -25.19 6.62 3.94
N ARG A 59 -26.18 5.96 3.29
CA ARG A 59 -27.61 6.29 3.46
C ARG A 59 -28.32 5.48 4.55
N LYS A 60 -27.91 4.24 4.79
CA LYS A 60 -28.62 3.28 5.66
C LYS A 60 -27.83 2.86 6.90
N GLY A 61 -26.62 3.40 7.07
CA GLY A 61 -25.69 3.02 8.11
C GLY A 61 -25.30 4.16 9.05
N PHE A 62 -24.23 3.91 9.79
CA PHE A 62 -23.42 4.92 10.44
C PHE A 62 -22.55 5.64 9.39
N HIS A 63 -22.53 6.96 9.44
CA HIS A 63 -21.76 7.79 8.52
C HIS A 63 -21.17 8.97 9.29
N ALA A 64 -19.83 9.06 9.38
CA ALA A 64 -19.18 10.26 9.86
C ALA A 64 -18.90 11.23 8.69
N ASP A 65 -19.24 12.50 8.83
CA ASP A 65 -19.01 13.55 7.81
C ASP A 65 -17.55 13.57 7.32
N ALA A 66 -16.61 13.25 8.20
CA ALA A 66 -15.20 13.03 7.91
C ALA A 66 -14.55 12.29 9.09
N MET A 67 -13.45 11.59 8.84
CA MET A 67 -12.54 11.11 9.88
C MET A 67 -11.20 11.84 9.78
N ILE A 68 -10.80 12.52 10.85
CA ILE A 68 -9.48 13.16 10.93
C ILE A 68 -8.43 12.09 11.27
N PRO A 69 -7.46 11.80 10.39
CA PRO A 69 -6.35 10.93 10.72
C PRO A 69 -5.38 11.60 11.70
N VAL A 70 -4.40 10.83 12.19
CA VAL A 70 -3.33 11.39 13.01
C VAL A 70 -2.34 12.21 12.19
N ASN A 71 -1.58 13.07 12.85
CA ASN A 71 -0.37 13.64 12.25
C ASN A 71 0.75 12.62 12.43
N ILE A 72 1.52 12.21 11.43
CA ILE A 72 1.47 12.49 9.99
C ILE A 72 0.43 11.57 9.33
N ALA A 73 -0.39 12.08 8.42
CA ALA A 73 -1.44 11.30 7.73
C ALA A 73 -0.85 10.43 6.61
N ALA A 74 -0.02 9.45 6.97
CA ALA A 74 0.62 8.51 6.03
C ALA A 74 0.49 7.07 6.49
N THR A 75 0.47 6.15 5.54
CA THR A 75 0.02 4.76 5.71
C THR A 75 0.49 4.08 6.98
N ALA A 76 1.80 3.96 7.22
CA ALA A 76 2.31 3.24 8.39
C ALA A 76 1.93 3.95 9.70
N VAL A 77 1.96 5.28 9.71
CA VAL A 77 1.66 6.12 10.87
C VAL A 77 0.17 6.06 11.21
N ALA A 78 -0.66 6.26 10.19
CA ALA A 78 -2.11 6.33 10.29
C ALA A 78 -2.70 4.97 10.66
N HIS A 79 -2.36 3.89 9.95
CA HIS A 79 -2.85 2.55 10.28
C HIS A 79 -2.41 2.10 11.68
N THR A 80 -1.16 2.34 12.08
CA THR A 80 -0.71 1.98 13.44
C THR A 80 -1.54 2.71 14.49
N ALA A 81 -1.81 4.01 14.31
CA ALA A 81 -2.64 4.77 15.24
C ALA A 81 -4.12 4.34 15.21
N LEU A 82 -4.65 4.09 14.01
CA LEU A 82 -6.01 3.61 13.75
C LEU A 82 -6.31 2.28 14.46
N PHE A 83 -5.31 1.39 14.56
CA PHE A 83 -5.46 0.06 15.15
C PHE A 83 -4.96 -0.06 16.60
N THR A 84 -4.19 0.90 17.09
CA THR A 84 -3.78 0.95 18.52
C THR A 84 -4.65 1.90 19.34
N GLY A 85 -5.34 2.85 18.69
CA GLY A 85 -6.15 3.87 19.36
C GLY A 85 -5.32 4.93 20.06
N VAL A 86 -4.01 5.02 19.77
CA VAL A 86 -3.09 6.00 20.36
C VAL A 86 -2.24 6.69 19.31
N SER A 87 -1.85 7.92 19.61
CA SER A 87 -1.04 8.78 18.76
C SER A 87 0.36 8.22 18.45
N PRO A 88 0.96 8.62 17.32
CA PRO A 88 2.32 8.23 16.92
C PRO A 88 3.41 8.42 17.98
N GLY A 89 3.31 9.48 18.78
CA GLY A 89 4.24 9.75 19.87
C GLY A 89 4.19 8.70 21.00
N LYS A 90 3.09 7.93 21.11
CA LYS A 90 2.93 6.82 22.05
C LYS A 90 3.22 5.46 21.41
N ASN A 91 2.72 5.21 20.20
CA ASN A 91 2.93 3.92 19.53
C ASN A 91 4.33 3.78 18.90
N GLY A 92 5.05 4.90 18.69
CA GLY A 92 6.44 4.94 18.22
C GLY A 92 6.63 4.93 16.70
N VAL A 93 5.57 4.81 15.90
CA VAL A 93 5.63 4.88 14.44
C VAL A 93 5.39 6.31 14.00
N VAL A 94 6.47 7.07 13.82
CA VAL A 94 6.43 8.54 13.60
C VAL A 94 6.58 8.97 12.13
N GLY A 95 6.71 8.00 11.22
CA GLY A 95 6.83 8.19 9.77
C GLY A 95 6.82 6.84 9.05
N ASN A 96 6.67 6.83 7.73
CA ASN A 96 6.91 5.63 6.91
C ASN A 96 8.42 5.31 6.87
N SER A 97 9.26 6.35 6.97
CA SER A 97 10.70 6.24 7.16
C SER A 97 11.15 7.12 8.33
N PHE A 98 11.92 6.57 9.24
CA PHE A 98 12.53 7.29 10.36
C PHE A 98 13.81 6.61 10.84
N LEU A 99 14.54 7.24 11.76
CA LEU A 99 15.71 6.63 12.39
C LEU A 99 15.36 5.96 13.70
N GLY A 100 15.68 4.68 13.79
CA GLY A 100 15.72 3.92 15.04
C GLY A 100 16.97 4.19 15.87
N SER A 101 16.98 3.62 17.08
CA SER A 101 18.09 3.71 18.03
C SER A 101 19.38 3.06 17.54
N ASP A 102 19.27 2.01 16.72
CA ASP A 102 20.41 1.27 16.16
C ASP A 102 20.80 1.71 14.74
N ASP A 103 20.04 2.66 14.18
CA ASP A 103 20.37 3.22 12.87
C ASP A 103 21.49 4.26 12.98
N SER A 104 22.13 4.53 11.84
CA SER A 104 23.25 5.46 11.72
C SER A 104 22.97 6.47 10.60
N ILE A 105 23.12 7.75 10.95
CA ILE A 105 22.99 8.86 9.99
C ILE A 105 24.04 8.73 8.87
N SER A 106 25.27 8.32 9.19
CA SER A 106 26.37 8.23 8.24
C SER A 106 26.14 7.17 7.17
N LYS A 107 25.41 6.10 7.50
CA LYS A 107 25.05 5.02 6.58
C LYS A 107 23.83 5.34 5.71
N GLY A 108 23.08 6.40 6.04
CA GLY A 108 21.89 6.80 5.29
C GLY A 108 20.74 5.79 5.29
N LYS A 109 20.81 4.73 6.12
CA LYS A 109 19.73 3.76 6.31
C LYS A 109 18.65 4.32 7.22
N SER A 110 17.42 3.85 7.03
CA SER A 110 16.27 4.17 7.88
C SER A 110 15.54 2.90 8.27
N SER A 111 14.84 2.96 9.40
CA SER A 111 13.80 2.00 9.76
C SER A 111 12.53 2.27 8.94
N SER A 112 11.83 1.21 8.54
CA SER A 112 10.51 1.29 7.91
C SER A 112 9.42 1.31 8.98
N GLY A 113 8.46 2.22 8.87
CA GLY A 113 7.31 2.28 9.79
C GLY A 113 6.41 1.05 9.70
N PHE A 114 6.38 0.37 8.55
CA PHE A 114 5.56 -0.83 8.32
C PHE A 114 6.07 -2.05 9.12
N SER A 115 7.38 -2.17 9.31
CA SER A 115 8.03 -3.32 9.96
C SER A 115 8.63 -3.01 11.34
N SER A 116 8.66 -1.74 11.75
CA SER A 116 9.19 -1.35 13.06
C SER A 116 8.35 -1.89 14.21
N SER A 117 8.99 -2.04 15.38
CA SER A 117 8.33 -2.36 16.64
C SER A 117 7.32 -1.27 17.04
N VAL A 118 6.13 -1.69 17.45
CA VAL A 118 5.09 -0.79 17.97
C VAL A 118 5.08 -0.87 19.50
N PHE A 119 5.06 0.29 20.17
CA PHE A 119 5.15 0.40 21.64
C PHE A 119 3.78 0.35 22.34
N SER A 120 2.74 -0.06 21.63
CA SER A 120 1.36 -0.09 22.13
C SER A 120 0.63 -1.32 21.58
N GLU A 121 -0.25 -1.90 22.40
CA GLU A 121 -1.05 -3.07 22.03
C GLU A 121 -2.06 -2.66 20.93
N SER A 122 -2.19 -3.49 19.88
CA SER A 122 -3.20 -3.32 18.85
C SER A 122 -4.55 -3.90 19.29
N ILE A 123 -5.63 -3.45 18.66
CA ILE A 123 -6.96 -4.06 18.84
C ILE A 123 -6.94 -5.55 18.50
N TRP A 124 -6.13 -5.97 17.52
CA TRP A 124 -5.97 -7.35 17.10
C TRP A 124 -5.42 -8.21 18.25
N SER A 125 -4.29 -7.82 18.81
CA SER A 125 -3.67 -8.54 19.94
C SER A 125 -4.54 -8.48 21.20
N SER A 126 -5.19 -7.34 21.45
CA SER A 126 -6.08 -7.16 22.60
C SER A 126 -7.31 -8.07 22.51
N ALA A 127 -7.88 -8.24 21.32
CA ALA A 127 -9.00 -9.15 21.07
C ALA A 127 -8.57 -10.61 21.24
N VAL A 128 -7.44 -11.03 20.65
CA VAL A 128 -6.89 -12.39 20.82
C VAL A 128 -6.61 -12.71 22.29
N ARG A 129 -5.97 -11.78 23.03
CA ARG A 129 -5.70 -11.94 24.46
C ARG A 129 -6.98 -12.09 25.30
N GLN A 130 -8.10 -11.54 24.83
CA GLN A 130 -9.42 -11.62 25.46
C GLN A 130 -10.29 -12.73 24.88
N GLY A 131 -9.68 -13.69 24.18
CA GLY A 131 -10.34 -14.93 23.73
C GLY A 131 -11.07 -14.82 22.39
N LYS A 132 -10.91 -13.71 21.66
CA LYS A 132 -11.54 -13.52 20.33
C LYS A 132 -10.75 -14.18 19.23
N LYS A 133 -11.46 -14.69 18.23
CA LYS A 133 -10.91 -15.21 16.97
C LYS A 133 -10.74 -14.06 15.98
N VAL A 134 -9.50 -13.77 15.59
CA VAL A 134 -9.16 -12.62 14.73
C VAL A 134 -8.50 -13.10 13.45
N ILE A 135 -9.05 -12.72 12.30
CA ILE A 135 -8.45 -12.95 11.00
C ILE A 135 -7.98 -11.61 10.43
N ASN A 136 -6.67 -11.51 10.17
CA ASN A 136 -6.07 -10.34 9.55
C ASN A 136 -5.72 -10.64 8.09
N ILE A 137 -6.31 -9.92 7.14
CA ILE A 137 -6.02 -10.03 5.71
C ILE A 137 -5.33 -8.75 5.24
N ASN A 138 -4.05 -8.85 4.88
CA ASN A 138 -3.20 -7.75 4.41
C ASN A 138 -3.19 -6.54 5.35
N THR A 139 -3.48 -6.75 6.64
CA THR A 139 -3.62 -5.67 7.61
C THR A 139 -2.26 -5.06 7.91
N VAL A 140 -2.13 -3.75 7.68
CA VAL A 140 -0.87 -3.02 7.93
C VAL A 140 -0.39 -3.24 9.36
N GLY A 141 0.87 -3.66 9.50
CA GLY A 141 1.51 -3.98 10.78
C GLY A 141 1.32 -5.43 11.27
N MET A 142 0.54 -6.26 10.55
CA MET A 142 0.30 -7.67 10.88
C MET A 142 1.01 -8.59 9.87
N ASP A 143 2.30 -8.81 10.07
CA ASP A 143 3.17 -9.59 9.18
C ASP A 143 3.46 -11.02 9.66
N GLY A 144 2.92 -11.42 10.81
CA GLY A 144 3.13 -12.77 11.35
C GLY A 144 4.52 -13.03 11.94
N ILE A 145 5.41 -12.03 12.02
CA ILE A 145 6.79 -12.22 12.52
C ILE A 145 6.85 -12.36 14.05
N SER A 146 5.83 -11.91 14.77
CA SER A 146 5.74 -12.03 16.24
C SER A 146 4.31 -12.26 16.70
N GLU A 147 4.12 -12.75 17.94
CA GLU A 147 2.79 -12.94 18.54
C GLU A 147 1.95 -11.65 18.55
N SER A 148 2.58 -10.49 18.73
CA SER A 148 1.90 -9.19 18.70
C SER A 148 1.55 -8.69 17.28
N ARG A 149 2.04 -9.37 16.25
CA ARG A 149 1.85 -9.02 14.82
C ARG A 149 1.08 -10.12 14.08
N LYS A 150 0.32 -10.95 14.80
CA LYS A 150 -0.57 -11.98 14.25
C LYS A 150 -1.91 -12.03 14.96
N GLY A 151 -2.96 -12.34 14.21
CA GLY A 151 -4.25 -12.79 14.72
C GLY A 151 -4.25 -14.30 14.97
N THR A 152 -5.44 -14.90 15.12
CA THR A 152 -5.58 -16.36 15.07
C THR A 152 -5.32 -16.90 13.67
N LYS A 153 -5.59 -16.09 12.63
CA LYS A 153 -5.17 -16.29 11.25
C LYS A 153 -4.64 -14.98 10.68
N THR A 154 -3.63 -15.02 9.83
CA THR A 154 -3.01 -13.82 9.28
C THR A 154 -2.49 -14.08 7.87
N VAL A 155 -2.83 -13.19 6.95
CA VAL A 155 -2.21 -13.03 5.64
C VAL A 155 -1.43 -11.73 5.69
N ALA A 156 -0.10 -11.82 5.68
CA ALA A 156 0.77 -10.66 5.60
C ALA A 156 0.68 -10.01 4.22
N TYR A 157 1.10 -8.74 4.14
CA TYR A 157 1.28 -8.08 2.86
C TYR A 157 2.34 -8.81 2.00
N GLY A 158 2.22 -8.71 0.68
CA GLY A 158 3.07 -9.44 -0.26
C GLY A 158 4.52 -8.97 -0.28
N GLU A 159 5.44 -9.91 -0.49
CA GLU A 159 6.86 -9.68 -0.71
C GLU A 159 7.22 -10.07 -2.15
N ARG A 160 7.69 -9.11 -2.94
CA ARG A 160 8.22 -9.35 -4.28
C ARG A 160 9.53 -10.13 -4.19
N LEU A 161 9.69 -11.17 -4.99
CA LEU A 161 10.91 -11.99 -5.07
C LEU A 161 11.60 -11.85 -6.43
N VAL A 162 10.83 -11.56 -7.48
CA VAL A 162 11.27 -11.49 -8.87
C VAL A 162 10.87 -10.14 -9.47
N GLN A 163 11.77 -9.55 -10.26
CA GLN A 163 11.49 -8.33 -11.01
C GLN A 163 10.78 -8.66 -12.31
N SER A 164 9.83 -7.82 -12.69
CA SER A 164 9.23 -7.80 -14.02
C SER A 164 10.26 -7.39 -15.07
N ALA A 165 10.06 -7.82 -16.32
CA ALA A 165 10.93 -7.50 -17.45
C ALA A 165 10.11 -7.24 -18.72
N VAL A 166 10.71 -6.51 -19.67
CA VAL A 166 10.18 -6.36 -21.03
C VAL A 166 11.28 -6.76 -22.00
N TYR A 167 11.00 -7.73 -22.86
CA TYR A 167 11.95 -8.21 -23.85
C TYR A 167 11.41 -8.04 -25.25
N LYS A 168 12.29 -7.66 -26.18
CA LYS A 168 12.04 -7.76 -27.61
C LYS A 168 12.68 -9.04 -28.12
N VAL A 169 11.89 -9.88 -28.77
CA VAL A 169 12.32 -11.18 -29.26
C VAL A 169 12.08 -11.28 -30.76
N LYS A 170 12.90 -12.07 -31.43
CA LYS A 170 12.78 -12.39 -32.86
C LYS A 170 13.15 -13.84 -33.13
N PRO A 171 12.67 -14.45 -34.22
CA PRO A 171 13.05 -15.81 -34.58
C PRO A 171 14.55 -15.97 -34.78
N LEU A 172 15.11 -17.07 -34.29
CA LEU A 172 16.46 -17.49 -34.64
C LEU A 172 16.47 -17.98 -36.09
N GLU A 173 17.21 -17.28 -36.96
CA GLU A 173 17.34 -17.65 -38.36
C GLU A 173 17.97 -19.06 -38.48
N ASN A 174 17.32 -19.93 -39.26
CA ASN A 174 17.75 -21.31 -39.57
C ASN A 174 17.71 -22.32 -38.41
N GLU A 175 17.24 -21.94 -37.22
CA GLU A 175 16.88 -22.90 -36.17
C GLU A 175 15.36 -23.10 -36.17
N LYS A 176 14.94 -24.10 -36.93
CA LYS A 176 13.55 -24.51 -37.03
C LYS A 176 13.46 -25.93 -36.54
N SER A 177 12.75 -26.13 -35.45
CA SER A 177 12.46 -27.48 -35.00
C SER A 177 11.09 -27.88 -35.53
N GLU A 178 11.08 -28.81 -36.49
CA GLU A 178 9.84 -29.48 -36.93
C GLU A 178 9.37 -30.38 -35.79
N PHE A 179 8.29 -30.01 -35.12
CA PHE A 179 7.77 -30.82 -34.03
C PHE A 179 6.25 -30.98 -34.14
N SER A 180 5.85 -32.24 -34.38
CA SER A 180 4.49 -32.72 -34.23
C SER A 180 4.32 -33.42 -32.88
N THR A 181 4.23 -32.69 -31.77
CA THR A 181 3.71 -33.29 -30.53
C THR A 181 2.44 -32.58 -30.09
N ASN A 182 1.38 -33.39 -29.97
CA ASN A 182 -0.01 -33.07 -29.64
C ASN A 182 -0.90 -32.43 -30.72
N LYS A 183 -0.45 -32.29 -31.98
CA LYS A 183 -1.25 -31.72 -33.11
C LYS A 183 -1.80 -30.29 -32.85
N GLN A 184 -1.26 -29.57 -31.86
CA GLN A 184 -1.77 -28.23 -31.51
C GLN A 184 -1.15 -27.12 -32.36
N PHE A 185 0.12 -27.27 -32.74
CA PHE A 185 0.87 -26.31 -33.55
C PHE A 185 1.64 -27.05 -34.65
N GLU A 186 1.93 -26.38 -35.75
CA GLU A 186 2.68 -26.96 -36.87
C GLU A 186 4.19 -26.89 -36.61
N GLN A 187 4.67 -25.75 -36.11
CA GLN A 187 6.07 -25.53 -35.75
C GLN A 187 6.22 -24.65 -34.50
N LEU A 188 7.27 -24.95 -33.73
CA LEU A 188 7.80 -24.09 -32.66
C LEU A 188 9.16 -23.54 -33.12
N THR A 189 9.23 -22.23 -33.30
CA THR A 189 10.47 -21.54 -33.72
C THR A 189 11.12 -20.87 -32.49
N PRO A 190 12.33 -21.28 -32.08
CA PRO A 190 13.06 -20.62 -31.00
C PRO A 190 13.19 -19.11 -31.24
N LEU A 191 12.95 -18.33 -30.19
CA LEU A 191 13.12 -16.88 -30.23
C LEU A 191 14.36 -16.45 -29.44
N PHE A 192 15.02 -15.40 -29.94
CA PHE A 192 16.19 -14.79 -29.33
C PHE A 192 15.92 -13.31 -29.04
N SER A 193 16.53 -12.81 -27.96
CA SER A 193 16.59 -11.40 -27.58
C SER A 193 18.06 -11.00 -27.40
N GLU A 194 18.42 -9.76 -27.75
CA GLU A 194 19.77 -9.22 -27.54
C GLU A 194 20.19 -9.29 -26.06
N GLU A 195 19.22 -9.14 -25.17
CA GLU A 195 19.36 -9.47 -23.75
C GLU A 195 18.96 -10.94 -23.54
N ASN A 196 19.85 -11.74 -22.95
CA ASN A 196 19.54 -13.12 -22.58
C ASN A 196 18.22 -13.17 -21.79
N LEU A 197 17.28 -14.01 -22.22
CA LEU A 197 15.95 -14.08 -21.61
C LEU A 197 16.00 -14.75 -20.23
N HIS A 198 15.52 -14.04 -19.22
CA HIS A 198 15.49 -14.53 -17.85
C HIS A 198 14.51 -13.73 -16.99
N TYR A 199 14.05 -14.34 -15.90
CA TYR A 199 13.61 -13.59 -14.72
C TYR A 199 14.82 -13.23 -13.86
N SER A 200 14.77 -12.07 -13.19
CA SER A 200 15.78 -11.64 -12.23
C SER A 200 15.20 -11.61 -10.82
N THR A 201 15.85 -12.28 -9.87
CA THR A 201 15.51 -12.12 -8.45
C THR A 201 15.91 -10.73 -7.96
N LEU A 202 15.37 -10.28 -6.83
CA LEU A 202 15.78 -9.01 -6.22
C LEU A 202 17.28 -8.97 -5.84
N LYS A 203 17.94 -10.13 -5.73
CA LYS A 203 19.39 -10.25 -5.47
C LYS A 203 20.24 -10.32 -6.75
N GLY A 204 19.62 -10.29 -7.92
CA GLY A 204 20.31 -10.35 -9.22
C GLY A 204 20.62 -11.76 -9.72
N GLU A 205 20.07 -12.80 -9.08
CA GLU A 205 20.14 -14.16 -9.61
C GLU A 205 19.23 -14.28 -10.83
N LYS A 206 19.69 -15.01 -11.86
CA LYS A 206 18.96 -15.15 -13.12
C LYS A 206 18.31 -16.53 -13.21
N ILE A 207 17.02 -16.55 -13.51
CA ILE A 207 16.26 -17.77 -13.81
C ILE A 207 16.07 -17.80 -15.33
N PRO A 208 16.76 -18.70 -16.06
CA PRO A 208 16.74 -18.70 -17.52
C PRO A 208 15.35 -19.00 -18.07
N LEU A 209 15.05 -18.40 -19.23
CA LEU A 209 13.82 -18.63 -19.97
C LEU A 209 14.11 -19.06 -21.40
N TYR A 210 13.38 -20.07 -21.85
CA TYR A 210 13.35 -20.54 -23.22
C TYR A 210 11.99 -20.18 -23.81
N VAL A 211 12.00 -19.67 -25.02
CA VAL A 211 10.81 -19.12 -25.67
C VAL A 211 10.73 -19.56 -27.11
N TRP A 212 9.51 -19.88 -27.57
CA TRP A 212 9.25 -20.30 -28.93
C TRP A 212 8.00 -19.61 -29.49
N ALA A 213 8.09 -19.10 -30.71
CA ALA A 213 6.91 -18.71 -31.47
C ALA A 213 6.21 -19.97 -31.99
N ALA A 214 4.92 -20.09 -31.68
CA ALA A 214 4.09 -21.20 -32.12
C ALA A 214 3.20 -20.78 -33.28
N ASP A 215 3.14 -21.61 -34.33
CA ASP A 215 2.36 -21.33 -35.54
C ASP A 215 1.33 -22.42 -35.87
N GLN A 216 0.40 -22.07 -36.75
CA GLN A 216 -0.57 -22.96 -37.38
C GLN A 216 -0.70 -22.65 -38.87
N ILE A 217 -1.03 -23.66 -39.67
CA ILE A 217 -1.42 -23.45 -41.07
C ILE A 217 -2.91 -23.14 -41.12
N ILE A 218 -3.23 -21.89 -41.42
CA ILE A 218 -4.60 -21.41 -41.59
C ILE A 218 -4.78 -21.02 -43.06
N ASN A 219 -5.72 -21.64 -43.75
CA ASN A 219 -6.00 -21.40 -45.18
C ASN A 219 -4.76 -21.49 -46.09
N GLY A 220 -3.80 -22.37 -45.76
CA GLY A 220 -2.57 -22.56 -46.52
C GLY A 220 -1.46 -21.55 -46.24
N SER A 221 -1.64 -20.65 -45.27
CA SER A 221 -0.62 -19.69 -44.80
C SER A 221 -0.20 -20.02 -43.36
N ILE A 222 1.08 -19.82 -43.04
CA ILE A 222 1.61 -19.94 -41.67
C ILE A 222 1.19 -18.69 -40.90
N GLU A 223 0.47 -18.88 -39.80
CA GLU A 223 0.03 -17.82 -38.91
C GLU A 223 0.49 -18.12 -37.48
N TYR A 224 1.24 -17.19 -36.89
CA TYR A 224 1.66 -17.29 -35.51
C TYR A 224 0.49 -17.12 -34.53
N GLN A 225 0.37 -18.05 -33.59
CA GLN A 225 -0.72 -18.12 -32.61
C GLN A 225 -0.34 -17.55 -31.24
N GLY A 226 0.95 -17.54 -30.91
CA GLY A 226 1.45 -17.04 -29.63
C GLY A 226 2.89 -17.44 -29.35
N ILE A 227 3.32 -17.24 -28.11
CA ILE A 227 4.66 -17.57 -27.64
C ILE A 227 4.58 -18.55 -26.47
N ALA A 228 5.17 -19.72 -26.64
CA ALA A 228 5.40 -20.67 -25.55
C ALA A 228 6.63 -20.22 -24.74
N ILE A 229 6.54 -20.31 -23.40
CA ILE A 229 7.61 -19.96 -22.46
C ILE A 229 7.84 -21.14 -21.52
N ASP A 230 9.09 -21.51 -21.32
CA ASP A 230 9.49 -22.53 -20.34
C ASP A 230 10.83 -22.21 -19.63
N PHE A 231 11.10 -22.94 -18.56
CA PHE A 231 12.31 -22.87 -17.75
C PHE A 231 13.36 -23.91 -18.15
N ASP A 232 13.01 -24.81 -19.08
CA ASP A 232 13.93 -25.75 -19.70
C ASP A 232 13.91 -25.65 -21.23
N SER A 233 14.92 -26.21 -21.89
CA SER A 233 15.10 -26.08 -23.34
C SER A 233 14.36 -27.15 -24.16
N ASN A 234 13.54 -27.99 -23.52
CA ASN A 234 12.86 -29.11 -24.15
C ASN A 234 11.37 -28.79 -24.35
N PRO A 235 10.96 -28.25 -25.51
CA PRO A 235 9.57 -27.85 -25.74
C PRO A 235 8.59 -29.03 -25.86
N MET A 236 9.06 -30.27 -25.70
CA MET A 236 8.29 -31.51 -25.91
C MET A 236 7.62 -32.04 -24.65
N ASN A 237 8.03 -31.56 -23.46
CA ASN A 237 7.46 -31.99 -22.17
C ASN A 237 6.31 -31.07 -21.69
N GLY A 238 5.96 -30.06 -22.48
CA GLY A 238 5.02 -29.01 -22.13
C GLY A 238 5.67 -27.64 -22.23
N PHE A 239 4.99 -26.63 -21.70
CA PHE A 239 5.55 -25.30 -21.47
C PHE A 239 4.91 -24.72 -20.21
N ALA A 240 5.67 -23.91 -19.47
CA ALA A 240 5.19 -23.25 -18.26
C ALA A 240 4.11 -22.19 -18.53
N GLY A 241 4.08 -21.61 -19.74
CA GLY A 241 3.04 -20.67 -20.15
C GLY A 241 2.94 -20.49 -21.66
N PHE A 242 1.77 -20.09 -22.14
CA PHE A 242 1.52 -19.72 -23.52
C PHE A 242 0.95 -18.30 -23.58
N LEU A 243 1.71 -17.37 -24.13
CA LEU A 243 1.33 -15.96 -24.25
C LEU A 243 0.60 -15.71 -25.56
N LYS A 244 -0.53 -15.01 -25.47
CA LYS A 244 -1.30 -14.54 -26.62
C LYS A 244 -1.39 -13.02 -26.59
N LEU A 245 -1.51 -12.44 -27.78
CA LEU A 245 -1.53 -11.00 -27.96
C LEU A 245 -2.67 -10.37 -27.16
N ASN A 246 -2.35 -9.42 -26.28
CA ASN A 246 -3.29 -8.73 -25.40
C ASN A 246 -4.08 -9.64 -24.42
N GLU A 247 -3.59 -10.85 -24.14
CA GLU A 247 -4.14 -11.72 -23.10
C GLU A 247 -3.12 -11.92 -21.98
N TRP A 248 -3.59 -11.95 -20.74
CA TRP A 248 -2.75 -12.22 -19.57
C TRP A 248 -2.69 -13.72 -19.29
N THR A 249 -1.47 -14.24 -19.17
CA THR A 249 -1.19 -15.63 -18.82
C THR A 249 -0.48 -15.67 -17.47
N GLU A 250 -0.97 -16.52 -16.55
CA GLU A 250 -0.27 -16.83 -15.31
C GLU A 250 0.83 -17.87 -15.57
N ILE A 251 2.08 -17.53 -15.24
CA ILE A 251 3.25 -18.43 -15.29
C ILE A 251 3.66 -18.75 -13.86
N ARG A 252 3.63 -20.03 -13.48
CA ARG A 252 3.95 -20.49 -12.12
C ARG A 252 5.32 -21.15 -12.06
N PHE A 253 6.10 -20.83 -11.03
CA PHE A 253 7.44 -21.39 -10.84
C PHE A 253 7.92 -21.26 -9.39
N ASP A 254 8.99 -21.98 -9.06
CA ASP A 254 9.60 -21.95 -7.73
C ASP A 254 10.74 -20.92 -7.65
N VAL A 255 10.77 -20.15 -6.57
CA VAL A 255 11.89 -19.29 -6.20
C VAL A 255 12.26 -19.57 -4.76
N ASN A 256 13.41 -20.21 -4.54
CA ASN A 256 13.93 -20.55 -3.21
C ASN A 256 12.95 -21.38 -2.36
N GLY A 257 12.26 -22.36 -2.97
CA GLY A 257 11.28 -23.22 -2.29
C GLY A 257 9.90 -22.57 -2.09
N LYS A 258 9.67 -21.39 -2.68
CA LYS A 258 8.38 -20.70 -2.67
C LYS A 258 7.78 -20.73 -4.07
N GLN A 259 6.58 -21.30 -4.19
CA GLN A 259 5.77 -21.18 -5.40
C GLN A 259 5.31 -19.73 -5.58
N VAL A 260 5.57 -19.17 -6.75
CA VAL A 260 5.19 -17.81 -7.14
C VAL A 260 4.48 -17.82 -8.50
N SER A 261 3.73 -16.76 -8.78
CA SER A 261 3.04 -16.57 -10.06
C SER A 261 3.43 -15.24 -10.68
N SER A 262 3.87 -15.27 -11.94
CA SER A 262 4.06 -14.10 -12.79
C SER A 262 2.90 -13.98 -13.76
N TRP A 263 2.18 -12.87 -13.73
CA TRP A 263 1.20 -12.57 -14.76
C TRP A 263 1.88 -11.83 -15.91
N SER A 264 1.96 -12.49 -17.06
CA SER A 264 2.74 -12.07 -18.22
C SER A 264 1.84 -11.94 -19.45
N THR A 265 2.25 -11.13 -20.43
CA THR A 265 1.46 -10.94 -21.66
C THR A 265 2.34 -10.65 -22.88
N LEU A 266 1.82 -10.96 -24.05
CA LEU A 266 2.39 -10.62 -25.34
C LEU A 266 1.85 -9.25 -25.76
N MET A 267 2.72 -8.23 -25.81
CA MET A 267 2.32 -6.84 -26.05
C MET A 267 2.23 -6.52 -27.54
N ASP A 268 3.14 -7.06 -28.34
CA ASP A 268 3.10 -7.01 -29.79
C ASP A 268 3.55 -8.35 -30.38
N PHE A 269 3.05 -8.68 -31.56
CA PHE A 269 3.48 -9.86 -32.31
C PHE A 269 3.20 -9.65 -33.79
N ASN A 270 4.24 -9.67 -34.63
CA ASN A 270 4.09 -9.44 -36.06
C ASN A 270 4.11 -10.75 -36.87
N SER A 271 3.74 -10.67 -38.15
CA SER A 271 3.71 -11.82 -39.07
C SER A 271 5.08 -12.44 -39.32
N SER A 272 6.17 -11.74 -38.98
CA SER A 272 7.55 -12.24 -39.08
C SER A 272 8.00 -12.98 -37.82
N GLY A 273 7.17 -13.07 -36.79
CA GLY A 273 7.48 -13.75 -35.54
C GLY A 273 8.24 -12.89 -34.53
N GLU A 274 8.42 -11.59 -34.80
CA GLU A 274 9.01 -10.66 -33.84
C GLU A 274 7.93 -10.18 -32.85
N ALA A 275 8.32 -10.03 -31.59
CA ALA A 275 7.41 -9.73 -30.51
C ALA A 275 8.05 -8.95 -29.37
N SER A 276 7.22 -8.27 -28.59
CA SER A 276 7.55 -7.70 -27.29
C SER A 276 6.77 -8.42 -26.21
N ILE A 277 7.49 -9.02 -25.26
CA ILE A 277 6.93 -9.78 -24.15
C ILE A 277 7.05 -8.94 -22.88
N TYR A 278 5.94 -8.79 -22.15
CA TYR A 278 5.97 -8.34 -20.76
C TYR A 278 5.94 -9.56 -19.84
N LEU A 279 6.99 -9.69 -19.03
CA LEU A 279 7.06 -10.64 -17.94
C LEU A 279 6.71 -9.91 -16.64
N GLY A 280 5.63 -10.34 -15.99
CA GLY A 280 5.23 -9.81 -14.69
C GLY A 280 6.27 -10.02 -13.61
N SER A 281 6.18 -9.25 -12.53
CA SER A 281 6.91 -9.56 -11.32
C SER A 281 6.18 -10.68 -10.58
N ALA A 282 6.87 -11.32 -9.64
CA ALA A 282 6.31 -12.43 -8.89
C ALA A 282 6.76 -12.35 -7.43
N GLY A 283 5.86 -12.71 -6.52
CA GLY A 283 6.08 -12.63 -5.08
C GLY A 283 5.27 -13.64 -4.31
N HIS A 284 5.28 -13.49 -2.99
CA HIS A 284 4.63 -14.41 -2.05
C HIS A 284 4.10 -13.64 -0.84
N GLN A 285 3.07 -14.17 -0.20
CA GLN A 285 2.55 -13.68 1.07
C GLN A 285 2.81 -14.70 2.18
N GLN A 286 3.36 -14.23 3.29
CA GLN A 286 3.45 -15.04 4.50
C GLN A 286 2.05 -15.22 5.10
N ILE A 287 1.63 -16.47 5.28
CA ILE A 287 0.29 -16.81 5.77
C ILE A 287 0.39 -17.74 6.98
N PHE A 288 -0.47 -17.52 7.97
CA PHE A 288 -0.56 -18.32 9.19
C PHE A 288 -2.02 -18.64 9.55
N PRO A 289 -2.31 -19.83 10.11
CA PRO A 289 -1.44 -21.02 10.14
C PRO A 289 -1.33 -21.66 8.75
N ASN A 290 -0.43 -22.63 8.59
CA ASN A 290 -0.20 -23.32 7.31
C ASN A 290 -1.48 -23.91 6.71
N GLU A 291 -2.42 -24.39 7.53
CA GLU A 291 -3.72 -24.90 7.07
C GLU A 291 -4.53 -23.83 6.32
N PHE A 292 -4.45 -22.57 6.77
CA PHE A 292 -5.11 -21.45 6.11
C PHE A 292 -4.35 -21.03 4.84
N GLU A 293 -3.02 -21.13 4.83
CA GLU A 293 -2.20 -20.94 3.63
C GLU A 293 -2.58 -21.92 2.52
N GLU A 294 -2.66 -23.21 2.84
CA GLU A 294 -3.03 -24.25 1.88
C GLU A 294 -4.44 -24.03 1.33
N LYS A 295 -5.40 -23.66 2.19
CA LYS A 295 -6.77 -23.31 1.75
C LYS A 295 -6.76 -22.15 0.75
N LEU A 296 -6.06 -21.05 1.06
CA LEU A 296 -5.98 -19.90 0.18
C LEU A 296 -5.29 -20.26 -1.14
N LYS A 297 -4.13 -20.91 -1.11
CA LYS A 297 -3.43 -21.32 -2.34
C LYS A 297 -4.28 -22.20 -3.25
N GLN A 298 -5.07 -23.11 -2.69
CA GLN A 298 -5.97 -23.98 -3.46
C GLN A 298 -7.16 -23.23 -4.08
N GLN A 299 -7.71 -22.23 -3.38
CA GLN A 299 -8.90 -21.50 -3.85
C GLN A 299 -8.57 -20.33 -4.78
N ILE A 300 -7.52 -19.56 -4.48
CA ILE A 300 -7.25 -18.27 -5.13
C ILE A 300 -5.90 -18.21 -5.85
N GLY A 301 -4.97 -19.13 -5.56
CA GLY A 301 -3.62 -19.13 -6.14
C GLY A 301 -2.62 -18.22 -5.40
N SER A 302 -1.54 -17.86 -6.09
CA SER A 302 -0.44 -17.05 -5.53
C SER A 302 -0.72 -15.55 -5.66
N TRP A 303 -0.08 -14.76 -4.80
CA TRP A 303 -0.18 -13.30 -4.85
C TRP A 303 0.31 -12.75 -6.21
N PRO A 304 -0.49 -11.93 -6.92
CA PRO A 304 -0.18 -11.46 -8.27
C PRO A 304 0.81 -10.28 -8.32
N ASP A 305 1.35 -9.87 -7.17
CA ASP A 305 2.22 -8.69 -6.99
C ASP A 305 1.49 -7.35 -7.22
N GLU A 306 2.19 -6.25 -6.97
CA GLU A 306 1.79 -4.87 -7.27
C GLU A 306 2.02 -4.52 -8.76
N GLN A 307 1.27 -3.52 -9.21
CA GLN A 307 1.37 -2.88 -10.50
C GLN A 307 2.74 -2.27 -10.80
N ASP A 308 3.21 -2.39 -12.05
CA ASP A 308 4.56 -1.94 -12.43
C ASP A 308 4.64 -0.42 -12.68
N ASN A 309 4.80 0.32 -11.59
CA ASN A 309 4.98 1.76 -11.61
C ASN A 309 6.23 2.23 -12.37
N ARG A 310 7.32 1.46 -12.36
CA ARG A 310 8.58 1.87 -13.01
C ARG A 310 8.46 1.75 -14.52
N LYS A 311 7.96 0.62 -15.03
CA LYS A 311 7.82 0.41 -16.46
C LYS A 311 6.78 1.31 -17.09
N LEU A 312 5.70 1.63 -16.37
CA LEU A 312 4.76 2.65 -16.83
C LEU A 312 5.45 4.02 -16.99
N SER A 313 6.26 4.44 -16.01
CA SER A 313 7.00 5.72 -16.07
C SER A 313 8.06 5.74 -17.18
N GLN A 314 8.58 4.58 -17.53
CA GLN A 314 9.54 4.41 -18.63
C GLN A 314 8.87 4.32 -20.00
N GLY A 315 7.53 4.24 -20.07
CA GLY A 315 6.78 4.05 -21.32
C GLY A 315 6.89 2.62 -21.88
N LEU A 316 7.27 1.64 -21.05
CA LEU A 316 7.44 0.24 -21.45
C LEU A 316 6.15 -0.58 -21.33
N ILE A 317 5.16 -0.11 -20.58
CA ILE A 317 3.80 -0.66 -20.53
C ILE A 317 2.79 0.47 -20.66
N THR A 318 1.56 0.14 -21.04
CA THR A 318 0.47 1.11 -21.20
C THR A 318 -0.26 1.38 -19.89
N GLU A 319 -0.96 2.53 -19.80
CA GLU A 319 -1.87 2.84 -18.67
C GLU A 319 -2.92 1.73 -18.50
N LYS A 320 -3.44 1.18 -19.61
CA LYS A 320 -4.38 0.04 -19.60
C LYS A 320 -3.79 -1.19 -18.91
N MET A 321 -2.58 -1.61 -19.29
CA MET A 321 -1.92 -2.77 -18.66
C MET A 321 -1.67 -2.56 -17.17
N TRP A 322 -1.39 -1.32 -16.76
CA TRP A 322 -1.21 -0.98 -15.35
C TRP A 322 -2.54 -1.09 -14.58
N LEU A 323 -3.65 -0.57 -15.14
CA LEU A 323 -4.98 -0.65 -14.54
C LEU A 323 -5.46 -2.11 -14.41
N GLU A 324 -5.19 -2.96 -15.41
CA GLU A 324 -5.49 -4.39 -15.37
C GLU A 324 -4.70 -5.13 -14.26
N GLN A 325 -3.46 -4.73 -14.00
CA GLN A 325 -2.67 -5.26 -12.86
C GLN A 325 -3.26 -4.80 -11.52
N ALA A 326 -3.61 -3.52 -11.41
CA ALA A 326 -4.21 -2.96 -10.20
C ALA A 326 -5.57 -3.60 -9.87
N GLU A 327 -6.42 -3.81 -10.87
CA GLU A 327 -7.70 -4.52 -10.69
C GLU A 327 -7.48 -5.98 -10.28
N ARG A 328 -6.54 -6.69 -10.92
CA ARG A 328 -6.22 -8.07 -10.55
C ARG A 328 -5.82 -8.20 -9.08
N GLN A 329 -5.01 -7.28 -8.59
CA GLN A 329 -4.62 -7.27 -7.18
C GLN A 329 -5.82 -6.98 -6.26
N ALA A 330 -6.65 -5.99 -6.60
CA ALA A 330 -7.86 -5.67 -5.83
C ALA A 330 -8.83 -6.86 -5.77
N VAL A 331 -9.06 -7.54 -6.90
CA VAL A 331 -9.88 -8.76 -6.96
C VAL A 331 -9.26 -9.86 -6.10
N PHE A 332 -7.95 -10.07 -6.18
CA PHE A 332 -7.25 -11.08 -5.37
C PHE A 332 -7.41 -10.81 -3.86
N TYR A 333 -7.27 -9.56 -3.41
CA TYR A 333 -7.50 -9.19 -2.00
C TYR A 333 -8.96 -9.36 -1.59
N LYS A 334 -9.92 -9.03 -2.46
CA LYS A 334 -11.33 -9.31 -2.22
C LYS A 334 -11.58 -10.80 -2.02
N GLU A 335 -10.99 -11.67 -2.85
CA GLU A 335 -11.14 -13.13 -2.69
C GLU A 335 -10.53 -13.62 -1.37
N GLN A 336 -9.39 -13.08 -0.92
CA GLN A 336 -8.84 -13.41 0.40
C GLN A 336 -9.79 -13.07 1.55
N ILE A 337 -10.40 -11.89 1.50
CA ILE A 337 -11.39 -11.45 2.50
C ILE A 337 -12.64 -12.34 2.41
N ALA A 338 -13.08 -12.67 1.20
CA ALA A 338 -14.23 -13.54 0.94
C ALA A 338 -14.01 -14.95 1.51
N THR A 339 -12.82 -15.54 1.32
CA THR A 339 -12.45 -16.83 1.94
C THR A 339 -12.40 -16.74 3.46
N ALA A 340 -11.95 -15.62 4.02
CA ALA A 340 -11.95 -15.40 5.47
C ALA A 340 -13.38 -15.33 6.04
N ILE A 341 -14.33 -14.73 5.31
CA ILE A 341 -15.74 -14.66 5.71
C ILE A 341 -16.37 -16.05 5.80
N GLU A 342 -15.98 -16.97 4.92
CA GLU A 342 -16.46 -18.37 4.89
C GLU A 342 -15.91 -19.24 6.04
N GLU A 343 -14.96 -18.74 6.83
CA GLU A 343 -14.47 -19.46 8.00
C GLU A 343 -15.57 -19.61 9.06
N GLU A 344 -15.64 -20.78 9.70
CA GLU A 344 -16.68 -21.09 10.69
C GLU A 344 -16.53 -20.26 11.97
N GLU A 345 -15.28 -20.06 12.43
CA GLU A 345 -14.93 -19.44 13.70
C GLU A 345 -14.16 -18.12 13.52
N TRP A 346 -14.84 -16.99 13.63
CA TRP A 346 -14.24 -15.67 13.72
C TRP A 346 -15.15 -14.70 14.48
N ASP A 347 -14.54 -13.75 15.21
CA ASP A 347 -15.21 -12.61 15.85
C ASP A 347 -14.89 -11.30 15.12
N LEU A 348 -13.66 -11.19 14.59
CA LEU A 348 -13.15 -10.00 13.94
C LEU A 348 -12.37 -10.37 12.67
N ILE A 349 -12.80 -9.85 11.53
CA ILE A 349 -12.03 -9.87 10.29
C ILE A 349 -11.56 -8.45 9.99
N SER A 350 -10.30 -8.32 9.60
CA SER A 350 -9.79 -7.09 9.00
C SER A 350 -9.33 -7.37 7.57
N GLY A 351 -9.69 -6.46 6.67
CA GLY A 351 -9.29 -6.50 5.26
C GLY A 351 -8.71 -5.16 4.82
N TYR A 352 -8.03 -5.17 3.68
CA TYR A 352 -7.31 -4.02 3.18
C TYR A 352 -7.30 -3.97 1.65
N PHE A 353 -7.49 -2.79 1.08
CA PHE A 353 -7.38 -2.50 -0.35
C PHE A 353 -6.46 -1.29 -0.57
N THR A 354 -5.53 -1.40 -1.53
CA THR A 354 -4.59 -0.32 -1.89
C THR A 354 -5.02 0.50 -3.11
N LEU A 355 -5.95 -0.03 -3.92
CA LEU A 355 -6.27 0.45 -5.26
C LEU A 355 -6.46 1.97 -5.38
N ILE A 356 -7.19 2.57 -4.42
CA ILE A 356 -7.51 4.00 -4.47
C ILE A 356 -6.24 4.84 -4.22
N ASP A 357 -5.44 4.50 -3.23
CA ASP A 357 -4.15 5.16 -2.98
C ASP A 357 -3.22 5.06 -4.19
N ASP A 358 -3.03 3.85 -4.72
CA ASP A 358 -2.19 3.57 -5.88
C ASP A 358 -2.59 4.40 -7.11
N VAL A 359 -3.88 4.44 -7.41
CA VAL A 359 -4.43 5.19 -8.56
C VAL A 359 -4.27 6.69 -8.34
N GLN A 360 -4.59 7.21 -7.15
CA GLN A 360 -4.52 8.65 -6.92
C GLN A 360 -3.08 9.16 -6.89
N HIS A 361 -2.14 8.39 -6.31
CA HIS A 361 -0.74 8.73 -6.42
C HIS A 361 -0.28 8.88 -7.87
N ARG A 362 -0.81 8.06 -8.78
CA ARG A 362 -0.41 8.06 -10.18
C ARG A 362 -1.18 9.08 -11.03
N PHE A 363 -2.46 9.30 -10.73
CA PHE A 363 -3.40 9.94 -11.64
C PHE A 363 -4.17 11.12 -11.01
N LEU A 364 -3.88 11.55 -9.76
CA LEU A 364 -4.54 12.74 -9.18
C LEU A 364 -4.00 14.05 -9.81
N LEU A 365 -4.59 14.42 -10.95
CA LEU A 365 -4.22 15.61 -11.73
C LEU A 365 -5.31 16.69 -11.59
N THR A 366 -5.27 17.46 -10.50
CA THR A 366 -6.33 18.42 -10.15
C THR A 366 -5.82 19.83 -9.83
N ASP A 367 -4.51 20.03 -9.69
CA ASP A 367 -3.90 21.34 -9.40
C ASP A 367 -3.26 21.93 -10.67
N GLU A 368 -3.59 23.19 -10.97
CA GLU A 368 -3.13 23.90 -12.17
C GLU A 368 -1.61 24.07 -12.25
N ARG A 369 -0.90 23.94 -11.12
CA ARG A 369 0.57 24.01 -11.04
C ARG A 369 1.25 22.70 -11.42
N GLN A 370 0.52 21.59 -11.51
CA GLN A 370 1.08 20.31 -11.95
C GLN A 370 1.52 20.43 -13.41
N LEU A 371 2.74 19.97 -13.73
CA LEU A 371 3.29 20.07 -15.09
C LEU A 371 2.37 19.43 -16.15
N ASP A 372 1.68 18.38 -15.76
CA ASP A 372 0.77 17.61 -16.62
C ASP A 372 -0.56 18.31 -16.92
N PHE A 373 -0.93 19.35 -16.16
CA PHE A 373 -2.31 19.83 -16.08
C PHE A 373 -2.89 20.28 -17.44
N THR A 374 -2.06 20.93 -18.26
CA THR A 374 -2.46 21.43 -19.59
C THR A 374 -2.00 20.52 -20.73
N LEU A 375 -1.29 19.42 -20.45
CA LEU A 375 -0.82 18.52 -21.50
C LEU A 375 -1.98 17.86 -22.23
N GLU A 376 -1.73 17.50 -23.50
CA GLU A 376 -2.77 16.97 -24.40
C GLU A 376 -3.99 17.90 -24.50
N ASN A 377 -3.81 19.22 -24.35
CA ASN A 377 -4.89 20.22 -24.28
C ASN A 377 -5.95 19.89 -23.18
N GLY A 378 -5.52 19.31 -22.06
CA GLY A 378 -6.38 18.93 -20.95
C GLY A 378 -7.08 17.56 -21.11
N VAL A 379 -6.88 16.86 -22.23
CA VAL A 379 -7.42 15.50 -22.42
C VAL A 379 -6.85 14.53 -21.38
N ARG A 380 -5.56 14.63 -21.05
CA ARG A 380 -4.92 13.83 -20.00
C ARG A 380 -5.63 14.00 -18.65
N ARG A 381 -5.90 15.25 -18.26
CA ARG A 381 -6.59 15.57 -17.00
C ARG A 381 -7.96 14.89 -16.92
N GLN A 382 -8.73 14.93 -18.00
CA GLN A 382 -10.03 14.27 -18.03
C GLN A 382 -9.91 12.74 -17.94
N ARG A 383 -8.99 12.14 -18.72
CA ARG A 383 -8.70 10.70 -18.66
C ARG A 383 -8.27 10.26 -17.26
N TYR A 384 -7.45 11.05 -16.58
CA TYR A 384 -6.96 10.74 -15.23
C TYR A 384 -8.04 10.89 -14.17
N LYS A 385 -8.95 11.87 -14.30
CA LYS A 385 -10.16 11.95 -13.48
C LYS A 385 -10.98 10.66 -13.60
N GLU A 386 -11.17 10.15 -14.81
CA GLU A 386 -11.90 8.89 -15.06
C GLU A 386 -11.22 7.67 -14.42
N TYR A 387 -9.89 7.65 -14.33
CA TYR A 387 -9.17 6.58 -13.61
C TYR A 387 -9.38 6.64 -12.09
N VAL A 388 -9.40 7.84 -11.50
CA VAL A 388 -9.74 8.01 -10.07
C VAL A 388 -11.20 7.58 -9.83
N GLU A 389 -12.15 8.01 -10.68
CA GLU A 389 -13.55 7.57 -10.61
C GLU A 389 -13.67 6.04 -10.72
N TRP A 390 -12.94 5.43 -11.66
CA TRP A 390 -12.91 3.98 -11.86
C TRP A 390 -12.40 3.22 -10.63
N ALA A 391 -11.40 3.74 -9.90
CA ALA A 391 -10.89 3.08 -8.70
C ALA A 391 -11.97 2.98 -7.61
N TYR A 392 -12.72 4.06 -7.38
CA TYR A 392 -13.83 4.07 -6.43
C TYR A 392 -14.96 3.15 -6.87
N LEU A 393 -15.33 3.14 -8.16
CA LEU A 393 -16.33 2.22 -8.72
C LEU A 393 -15.93 0.75 -8.57
N THR A 394 -14.65 0.44 -8.80
CA THR A 394 -14.12 -0.91 -8.63
C THR A 394 -14.19 -1.34 -7.16
N ILE A 395 -13.75 -0.50 -6.22
CA ILE A 395 -13.87 -0.80 -4.79
C ILE A 395 -15.33 -0.89 -4.35
N ASP A 396 -16.23 -0.05 -4.85
CA ASP A 396 -17.66 -0.10 -4.54
C ASP A 396 -18.27 -1.47 -4.90
N ARG A 397 -17.99 -1.96 -6.11
CA ARG A 397 -18.42 -3.28 -6.59
C ARG A 397 -17.86 -4.40 -5.69
N LEU A 398 -16.56 -4.38 -5.43
CA LEU A 398 -15.89 -5.41 -4.62
C LEU A 398 -16.41 -5.43 -3.18
N LEU A 399 -16.68 -4.27 -2.58
CA LEU A 399 -17.29 -4.18 -1.27
C LEU A 399 -18.73 -4.68 -1.26
N LEU A 400 -19.50 -4.44 -2.33
CA LEU A 400 -20.87 -4.93 -2.43
C LEU A 400 -20.88 -6.47 -2.45
N GLU A 401 -20.00 -7.09 -3.23
CA GLU A 401 -19.82 -8.56 -3.24
C GLU A 401 -19.48 -9.10 -1.84
N LEU A 402 -18.61 -8.42 -1.09
CA LEU A 402 -18.28 -8.80 0.29
C LEU A 402 -19.45 -8.63 1.24
N LEU A 403 -20.22 -7.55 1.13
CA LEU A 403 -21.41 -7.30 1.94
C LEU A 403 -22.50 -8.36 1.70
N GLU A 404 -22.66 -8.81 0.46
CA GLU A 404 -23.64 -9.84 0.09
C GLU A 404 -23.21 -11.24 0.56
N LYS A 405 -21.90 -11.50 0.55
CA LYS A 405 -21.33 -12.76 1.03
C LYS A 405 -21.29 -12.85 2.56
N ALA A 406 -21.18 -11.73 3.26
CA ALA A 406 -21.14 -11.69 4.71
C ALA A 406 -22.47 -12.14 5.35
N PRO A 407 -22.44 -12.79 6.54
CA PRO A 407 -23.67 -13.13 7.25
C PRO A 407 -24.52 -11.89 7.57
N LYS A 408 -25.85 -12.04 7.61
CA LYS A 408 -26.78 -10.90 7.73
C LYS A 408 -26.71 -10.16 9.08
N ASP A 409 -26.15 -10.78 10.10
CA ASP A 409 -26.09 -10.31 11.50
C ASP A 409 -24.71 -9.77 11.89
N ILE A 410 -23.90 -9.34 10.93
CA ILE A 410 -22.55 -8.79 11.15
C ILE A 410 -22.53 -7.26 11.13
N ASN A 411 -21.55 -6.67 11.83
CA ASN A 411 -21.23 -5.25 11.72
C ASN A 411 -20.11 -5.06 10.69
N PHE A 412 -20.42 -4.41 9.58
CA PHE A 412 -19.46 -4.11 8.52
C PHE A 412 -19.03 -2.65 8.63
N ILE A 413 -17.75 -2.41 8.84
CA ILE A 413 -17.16 -1.09 9.04
C ILE A 413 -16.18 -0.83 7.91
N LEU A 414 -16.27 0.36 7.33
CA LEU A 414 -15.38 0.84 6.29
C LEU A 414 -14.65 2.08 6.81
N VAL A 415 -13.32 2.04 6.76
CA VAL A 415 -12.46 3.17 7.11
C VAL A 415 -11.43 3.40 6.03
N SER A 416 -10.85 4.59 5.99
CA SER A 416 -9.53 4.81 5.38
C SER A 416 -8.57 5.34 6.43
N ASP A 417 -7.29 5.18 6.18
CA ASP A 417 -6.24 5.65 7.07
C ASP A 417 -5.90 7.12 6.85
N HIS A 418 -5.98 7.62 5.61
CA HIS A 418 -5.85 9.02 5.24
C HIS A 418 -6.58 9.34 3.92
N GLY A 419 -6.64 10.63 3.58
CA GLY A 419 -6.99 11.10 2.25
C GLY A 419 -5.76 11.26 1.33
N MET A 420 -5.86 12.16 0.35
CA MET A 420 -4.84 12.39 -0.68
C MET A 420 -4.88 13.84 -1.16
N ALA A 421 -3.72 14.43 -1.46
CA ALA A 421 -3.57 15.77 -1.99
C ALA A 421 -2.85 15.76 -3.35
N PRO A 422 -3.19 16.65 -4.31
CA PRO A 422 -2.39 16.82 -5.52
C PRO A 422 -1.02 17.42 -5.18
N ILE A 423 0.00 17.10 -5.99
CA ILE A 423 1.34 17.65 -5.83
C ILE A 423 1.94 18.21 -7.12
N HIS A 424 2.43 19.45 -7.02
CA HIS A 424 3.02 20.21 -8.11
C HIS A 424 4.55 20.39 -7.96
N SER A 425 5.11 20.27 -6.75
CA SER A 425 6.53 20.52 -6.51
C SER A 425 7.14 19.68 -5.39
N ILE A 426 8.46 19.54 -5.42
CA ILE A 426 9.25 18.73 -4.48
C ILE A 426 10.31 19.61 -3.84
N ALA A 427 10.44 19.53 -2.51
CA ALA A 427 11.55 20.11 -1.77
C ALA A 427 12.61 19.02 -1.47
N LEU A 428 13.82 19.18 -2.02
CA LEU A 428 14.96 18.30 -1.75
C LEU A 428 15.65 18.75 -0.45
N LEU A 429 15.14 18.31 0.69
CA LEU A 429 15.49 18.88 1.99
C LEU A 429 16.96 18.63 2.37
N ASN A 430 17.51 17.45 2.05
CA ASN A 430 18.93 17.19 2.33
C ASN A 430 19.87 17.96 1.41
N THR A 431 19.47 18.22 0.16
CA THR A 431 20.17 19.15 -0.76
C THR A 431 20.14 20.57 -0.22
N TYR A 432 18.97 21.06 0.21
CA TYR A 432 18.80 22.40 0.77
C TYR A 432 19.67 22.64 2.02
N LEU A 433 19.72 21.67 2.94
CA LEU A 433 20.59 21.74 4.12
C LEU A 433 22.09 21.74 3.72
N GLN A 434 22.46 20.91 2.74
CA GLN A 434 23.84 20.79 2.25
C GLN A 434 24.34 22.10 1.65
N VAL A 435 23.58 22.74 0.77
CA VAL A 435 23.96 24.02 0.15
C VAL A 435 24.05 25.17 1.17
N ASN A 436 23.33 25.08 2.28
CA ASN A 436 23.41 26.01 3.41
C ASN A 436 24.47 25.63 4.46
N GLY A 437 25.43 24.77 4.08
CA GLY A 437 26.61 24.44 4.87
C GLY A 437 26.35 23.45 6.00
N ILE A 438 25.35 22.57 5.86
CA ILE A 438 25.08 21.47 6.81
C ILE A 438 25.27 20.14 6.08
N PRO A 439 26.39 19.44 6.30
CA PRO A 439 26.64 18.15 5.65
C PRO A 439 25.54 17.11 5.97
N THR A 440 24.95 16.48 4.95
CA THR A 440 23.83 15.52 5.08
C THR A 440 24.12 14.10 4.64
N THR A 441 25.29 13.86 4.03
CA THR A 441 25.69 12.56 3.48
C THR A 441 27.08 12.15 3.94
N GLY A 442 27.32 10.84 3.99
CA GLY A 442 28.64 10.28 4.30
C GLY A 442 29.04 10.37 5.77
N SER A 443 30.31 10.09 6.04
CA SER A 443 30.87 10.00 7.40
C SER A 443 30.94 11.34 8.14
N ASN A 444 30.84 12.47 7.44
CA ASN A 444 30.84 13.82 8.04
C ASN A 444 29.43 14.41 8.17
N ALA A 445 28.37 13.64 7.90
CA ALA A 445 26.98 14.11 8.00
C ALA A 445 26.68 14.60 9.42
N LYS A 446 26.37 15.91 9.54
CA LYS A 446 26.04 16.57 10.81
C LYS A 446 24.56 16.46 11.15
N ALA A 447 23.71 16.44 10.13
CA ALA A 447 22.28 16.22 10.26
C ALA A 447 21.72 15.55 9.00
N ARG A 448 20.59 14.87 9.09
CA ARG A 448 19.95 14.25 7.92
C ARG A 448 18.44 14.21 8.10
N ALA A 449 17.72 14.55 7.03
CA ALA A 449 16.29 14.42 6.92
C ALA A 449 15.88 13.03 6.40
N TYR A 450 14.75 12.54 6.88
CA TYR A 450 14.06 11.34 6.41
C TYR A 450 12.60 11.71 6.18
N SER A 451 12.12 11.54 4.95
CA SER A 451 10.79 12.02 4.54
C SER A 451 9.72 10.93 4.60
N THR A 452 8.49 11.38 4.69
CA THR A 452 7.24 10.62 4.62
C THR A 452 6.25 11.53 3.89
N GLY A 453 6.25 11.45 2.56
CA GLY A 453 5.50 12.36 1.69
C GLY A 453 5.90 13.84 1.94
N PRO A 454 4.96 14.73 2.30
CA PRO A 454 5.21 16.14 2.58
C PRO A 454 5.75 16.39 4.00
N ALA A 455 6.01 15.35 4.79
CA ALA A 455 6.59 15.47 6.11
C ALA A 455 8.05 14.99 6.13
N ALA A 456 8.89 15.53 7.02
CA ALA A 456 10.21 14.96 7.27
C ALA A 456 10.70 15.19 8.69
N HIS A 457 11.29 14.15 9.28
CA HIS A 457 12.06 14.26 10.52
C HIS A 457 13.52 14.55 10.18
N ILE A 458 14.08 15.59 10.79
CA ILE A 458 15.48 15.97 10.68
C ILE A 458 16.20 15.57 11.97
N TYR A 459 17.23 14.75 11.83
CA TYR A 459 18.02 14.22 12.95
C TYR A 459 19.39 14.87 12.96
N ILE A 460 19.84 15.32 14.11
CA ILE A 460 21.20 15.81 14.32
C ILE A 460 22.07 14.64 14.79
N ASN A 461 23.25 14.50 14.19
CA ASN A 461 24.20 13.42 14.48
C ASN A 461 24.92 13.61 15.82
N ALA A 462 24.14 13.64 16.92
CA ALA A 462 24.61 13.95 18.26
C ALA A 462 25.24 12.73 18.95
N LYS A 463 26.38 12.94 19.61
CA LYS A 463 27.10 11.90 20.39
C LYS A 463 26.26 11.23 21.47
N LYS A 464 25.27 11.96 22.00
CA LYS A 464 24.33 11.43 23.02
C LYS A 464 23.26 10.50 22.45
N ARG A 465 23.03 10.50 21.13
CA ARG A 465 21.93 9.79 20.46
C ARG A 465 22.45 8.62 19.62
N PHE A 466 23.51 8.85 18.85
CA PHE A 466 24.05 7.86 17.92
C PHE A 466 25.44 7.41 18.35
N LYS A 467 25.72 6.10 18.20
CA LYS A 467 27.02 5.49 18.55
C LYS A 467 28.17 6.13 17.76
N ASP A 468 27.93 6.49 16.51
CA ASP A 468 28.86 7.19 15.59
C ASP A 468 28.60 8.72 15.53
N GLY A 469 28.01 9.28 16.59
CA GLY A 469 27.68 10.70 16.69
C GLY A 469 28.90 11.62 16.62
N LEU A 470 28.75 12.75 15.90
CA LEU A 470 29.81 13.75 15.72
C LEU A 470 29.63 14.98 16.61
N ILE A 471 28.37 15.36 16.85
CA ILE A 471 27.99 16.65 17.40
C ILE A 471 27.93 16.60 18.93
N ASP A 472 28.66 17.49 19.60
CA ASP A 472 28.61 17.63 21.06
C ASP A 472 27.40 18.44 21.54
N ASN A 473 27.20 18.54 22.85
CA ASN A 473 26.03 19.22 23.41
C ASN A 473 25.98 20.73 23.14
N LYS A 474 27.12 21.42 22.99
CA LYS A 474 27.18 22.85 22.73
C LYS A 474 26.88 23.12 21.26
N GLU A 475 27.54 22.40 20.35
CA GLU A 475 27.30 22.48 18.91
C GLU A 475 25.86 22.06 18.57
N TYR A 476 25.31 21.05 19.24
CA TYR A 476 23.94 20.57 19.04
C TYR A 476 22.91 21.69 19.15
N ARG A 477 23.00 22.56 20.16
CA ARG A 477 22.03 23.65 20.36
C ARG A 477 22.09 24.67 19.22
N THR A 478 23.31 25.05 18.82
CA THR A 478 23.56 25.99 17.73
C THR A 478 23.10 25.43 16.39
N LEU A 479 23.47 24.17 16.08
CA LEU A 479 23.09 23.51 14.84
C LEU A 479 21.58 23.32 14.74
N ARG A 480 20.93 22.89 15.82
CA ARG A 480 19.47 22.76 15.87
C ARG A 480 18.78 24.09 15.58
N LYS A 481 19.26 25.19 16.18
CA LYS A 481 18.71 26.53 15.91
C LYS A 481 18.89 26.92 14.44
N LYS A 482 20.09 26.72 13.88
CA LYS A 482 20.37 27.00 12.46
C LYS A 482 19.47 26.20 11.51
N ILE A 483 19.29 24.89 11.72
CA ILE A 483 18.40 24.06 10.89
C ILE A 483 16.95 24.57 10.99
N TYR A 484 16.49 24.91 12.19
CA TYR A 484 15.15 25.42 12.40
C TYR A 484 14.89 26.72 11.62
N GLU A 485 15.84 27.66 11.67
CA GLU A 485 15.77 28.93 10.93
C GLU A 485 15.80 28.69 9.41
N LEU A 486 16.71 27.84 8.92
CA LEU A 486 16.76 27.49 7.50
C LEU A 486 15.44 26.91 6.98
N CYS A 487 14.79 26.03 7.75
CA CYS A 487 13.48 25.48 7.38
C CYS A 487 12.41 26.59 7.30
N LEU A 488 12.41 27.57 8.19
CA LEU A 488 11.47 28.70 8.12
C LEU A 488 11.73 29.63 6.92
N GLU A 489 12.96 29.65 6.41
CA GLU A 489 13.39 30.51 5.30
C GLU A 489 13.16 29.87 3.92
N LEU A 490 12.89 28.56 3.84
CA LEU A 490 12.66 27.89 2.56
C LEU A 490 11.33 28.36 1.94
N LYS A 491 11.44 29.02 0.78
CA LYS A 491 10.31 29.61 0.05
C LYS A 491 10.15 29.00 -1.33
N ASP A 492 8.91 28.97 -1.77
CA ASP A 492 8.53 28.69 -3.15
C ASP A 492 9.09 29.80 -4.06
N PRO A 493 9.92 29.48 -5.07
CA PRO A 493 10.48 30.48 -5.97
C PRO A 493 9.44 31.17 -6.85
N GLN A 494 8.27 30.56 -7.08
CA GLN A 494 7.20 31.15 -7.90
C GLN A 494 6.32 32.12 -7.11
N THR A 495 6.01 31.79 -5.85
CA THR A 495 5.03 32.55 -5.03
C THR A 495 5.67 33.35 -3.91
N SER A 496 6.95 33.10 -3.58
CA SER A 496 7.66 33.64 -2.41
C SER A 496 7.05 33.27 -1.05
N GLU A 497 6.06 32.37 -1.02
CA GLU A 497 5.49 31.83 0.21
C GLU A 497 6.40 30.77 0.86
N GLN A 498 6.24 30.56 2.16
CA GLN A 498 6.92 29.45 2.85
C GLN A 498 6.44 28.10 2.32
N VAL A 499 7.38 27.19 2.07
CA VAL A 499 7.10 25.80 1.66
C VAL A 499 6.49 24.99 2.81
N PHE A 500 7.01 25.20 4.02
CA PHE A 500 6.55 24.45 5.20
C PHE A 500 5.43 25.19 5.93
N GLU A 501 4.30 24.51 6.08
CA GLU A 501 3.19 24.91 6.95
C GLU A 501 3.62 24.81 8.42
N VAL A 502 4.42 23.79 8.76
CA VAL A 502 4.93 23.58 10.11
C VAL A 502 6.42 23.30 10.12
N VAL A 503 7.14 24.01 11.00
CA VAL A 503 8.48 23.66 11.49
C VAL A 503 8.41 23.47 13.00
N ALA A 504 8.49 22.21 13.45
CA ALA A 504 8.20 21.80 14.82
C ALA A 504 9.46 21.32 15.56
N GLY A 505 9.73 21.95 16.72
CA GLY A 505 10.61 21.37 17.75
C GLY A 505 9.86 20.44 18.70
N LYS A 506 10.56 19.89 19.71
CA LYS A 506 9.99 18.96 20.72
C LYS A 506 8.64 19.39 21.30
N LYS A 507 8.48 20.65 21.71
CA LYS A 507 7.22 21.14 22.30
C LYS A 507 6.07 21.02 21.29
N LYS A 508 6.25 21.54 20.08
CA LYS A 508 5.23 21.51 19.03
C LYS A 508 4.93 20.07 18.56
N MET A 509 5.94 19.20 18.45
CA MET A 509 5.71 17.78 18.15
C MET A 509 4.87 17.08 19.23
N LYS A 510 5.01 17.42 20.51
CA LYS A 510 4.13 16.89 21.56
C LYS A 510 2.68 17.35 21.38
N GLU A 511 2.48 18.63 21.08
CA GLU A 511 1.14 19.18 20.78
C GLU A 511 0.49 18.50 19.58
N LEU A 512 1.29 18.10 18.58
CA LEU A 512 0.84 17.37 17.39
C LEU A 512 0.67 15.86 17.60
N GLY A 513 0.99 15.32 18.79
CA GLY A 513 0.95 13.88 19.05
C GLY A 513 2.06 13.07 18.39
N LEU A 514 3.17 13.70 17.99
CA LEU A 514 4.23 13.13 17.16
C LEU A 514 5.57 12.89 17.88
N PHE A 515 5.72 13.39 19.11
CA PHE A 515 6.97 13.28 19.84
C PHE A 515 7.11 11.94 20.57
N HIS A 516 7.94 11.06 20.03
CA HIS A 516 8.48 9.89 20.71
C HIS A 516 9.95 10.16 21.09
N PRO A 517 10.37 9.89 22.34
CA PRO A 517 11.71 10.25 22.83
C PRO A 517 12.86 9.60 22.04
N GLU A 518 12.64 8.41 21.48
CA GLU A 518 13.67 7.64 20.77
C GLU A 518 13.57 7.75 19.25
N ARG A 519 12.36 7.99 18.71
CA ARG A 519 12.06 7.80 17.29
C ARG A 519 11.86 9.12 16.54
N SER A 520 11.45 10.20 17.19
CA SER A 520 11.27 11.49 16.50
C SER A 520 12.59 12.17 16.19
N GLY A 521 12.62 12.96 15.11
CA GLY A 521 13.70 13.88 14.80
C GLY A 521 13.87 14.98 15.84
N ASP A 522 14.96 15.74 15.72
CA ASP A 522 15.19 16.94 16.53
C ASP A 522 14.31 18.12 16.09
N ILE A 523 13.95 18.09 14.80
CA ILE A 523 13.03 18.99 14.11
C ILE A 523 12.15 18.14 13.19
N LEU A 524 10.87 18.46 13.14
CA LEU A 524 9.92 17.94 12.15
C LEU A 524 9.52 19.10 11.23
N VAL A 525 9.45 18.86 9.93
CA VAL A 525 8.79 19.76 8.98
C VAL A 525 7.58 19.08 8.35
N ASN A 526 6.56 19.86 8.00
CA ASN A 526 5.42 19.44 7.18
C ASN A 526 5.14 20.53 6.16
N ALA A 527 5.12 20.16 4.87
CA ALA A 527 4.90 21.06 3.76
C ALA A 527 3.43 21.45 3.64
N LYS A 528 3.17 22.59 2.98
CA LYS A 528 1.82 22.93 2.52
C LYS A 528 1.32 21.90 1.51
N VAL A 529 -0.01 21.83 1.33
CA VAL A 529 -0.63 21.08 0.23
C VAL A 529 -0.02 21.53 -1.11
N GLY A 530 0.15 20.59 -2.05
CA GLY A 530 0.84 20.84 -3.32
C GLY A 530 2.33 20.46 -3.34
N TRP A 531 2.93 20.20 -2.17
CA TRP A 531 4.35 19.89 -2.04
C TRP A 531 4.60 18.45 -1.58
N SER A 532 5.65 17.81 -2.08
CA SER A 532 6.27 16.64 -1.46
C SER A 532 7.67 16.97 -0.94
N ILE A 533 8.24 16.13 -0.07
CA ILE A 533 9.62 16.26 0.42
C ILE A 533 10.41 15.02 0.03
N SER A 534 11.55 15.23 -0.62
CA SER A 534 12.53 14.16 -0.83
C SER A 534 13.71 14.30 0.13
N ALA A 535 14.07 13.19 0.75
CA ALA A 535 15.30 13.05 1.54
C ALA A 535 16.54 12.73 0.68
N ARG A 536 16.40 12.63 -0.64
CA ARG A 536 17.55 12.38 -1.52
C ARG A 536 18.41 13.65 -1.65
N ASN A 537 19.67 13.45 -2.00
CA ASN A 537 20.64 14.52 -2.23
C ASN A 537 21.33 14.33 -3.59
N PRO A 538 20.60 14.49 -4.71
CA PRO A 538 21.22 14.45 -6.04
C PRO A 538 22.24 15.59 -6.18
N SER A 539 23.39 15.27 -6.77
CA SER A 539 24.43 16.26 -7.05
C SER A 539 23.93 17.29 -8.06
N ASN A 540 24.24 18.57 -7.84
CA ASN A 540 23.98 19.68 -8.78
C ASN A 540 22.51 19.96 -9.14
N ALA A 541 21.53 19.30 -8.50
CA ALA A 541 20.12 19.62 -8.69
C ALA A 541 19.70 20.84 -7.84
N ASN A 542 18.70 21.58 -8.32
CA ASN A 542 17.99 22.57 -7.49
C ASN A 542 17.32 21.88 -6.30
N TYR A 543 17.17 22.58 -5.18
CA TYR A 543 16.50 22.04 -3.99
C TYR A 543 14.98 22.25 -3.99
N VAL A 544 14.45 22.96 -4.99
CA VAL A 544 13.03 23.01 -5.34
C VAL A 544 12.93 22.60 -6.80
N ILE A 545 12.17 21.57 -7.08
CA ILE A 545 11.95 21.06 -8.44
C ILE A 545 10.45 20.89 -8.68
N PRO A 546 9.97 21.13 -9.91
CA PRO A 546 8.61 20.76 -10.27
C PRO A 546 8.47 19.23 -10.29
N ASN A 547 7.22 18.77 -10.26
CA ASN A 547 6.89 17.38 -10.02
C ASN A 547 6.08 16.75 -11.15
N SER A 548 6.41 15.51 -11.53
CA SER A 548 5.61 14.65 -12.42
C SER A 548 6.21 13.24 -12.54
N PHE A 549 5.37 12.27 -12.89
CA PHE A 549 5.77 10.92 -13.33
C PHE A 549 5.99 10.80 -14.84
N ASN A 550 5.46 11.73 -15.62
CA ASN A 550 5.37 11.58 -17.07
C ASN A 550 6.52 12.31 -17.74
N LYS A 551 7.37 11.55 -18.45
CA LYS A 551 8.60 12.04 -19.07
C LYS A 551 8.37 13.22 -20.02
N ASP A 552 7.27 13.21 -20.73
CA ASP A 552 6.90 14.28 -21.65
C ASP A 552 6.58 15.60 -20.93
N ALA A 553 6.14 15.55 -19.67
CA ALA A 553 5.87 16.73 -18.84
C ALA A 553 7.15 17.46 -18.40
N TYR A 554 8.24 16.72 -18.19
CA TYR A 554 9.50 17.26 -17.67
C TYR A 554 10.68 17.17 -18.63
N GLN A 555 10.46 16.82 -19.90
CA GLN A 555 11.52 16.66 -20.90
C GLN A 555 12.41 17.90 -21.06
N ASN A 556 11.87 19.09 -20.79
CA ASN A 556 12.57 20.37 -20.91
C ASN A 556 13.33 20.80 -19.64
N LEU A 557 13.26 20.03 -18.57
CA LEU A 557 13.99 20.32 -17.33
C LEU A 557 15.50 20.03 -17.48
N PRO A 558 16.35 20.64 -16.63
CA PRO A 558 17.76 20.29 -16.53
C PRO A 558 18.00 18.79 -16.35
N GLU A 559 19.10 18.28 -16.91
CA GLU A 559 19.40 16.83 -16.92
C GLU A 559 19.38 16.19 -15.53
N GLU A 560 19.94 16.86 -14.52
CA GLU A 560 19.98 16.34 -13.14
C GLU A 560 18.59 16.28 -12.48
N GLU A 561 17.68 17.18 -12.83
CA GLU A 561 16.29 17.13 -12.37
C GLU A 561 15.53 15.99 -13.05
N ARG A 562 15.74 15.79 -14.36
CA ARG A 562 15.17 14.65 -15.09
C ARG A 562 15.66 13.31 -14.52
N LYS A 563 16.97 13.17 -14.25
CA LYS A 563 17.53 11.98 -13.59
C LYS A 563 16.92 11.73 -12.21
N PHE A 564 16.68 12.79 -11.44
CA PHE A 564 15.98 12.66 -10.16
C PHE A 564 14.56 12.13 -10.37
N LEU A 565 13.78 12.72 -11.30
CA LEU A 565 12.39 12.33 -11.56
C LEU A 565 12.29 10.90 -12.11
N ASP A 566 13.18 10.50 -13.03
CA ASP A 566 13.28 9.14 -13.58
C ASP A 566 13.48 8.07 -12.50
N ALA A 567 14.20 8.41 -11.43
CA ALA A 567 14.48 7.51 -10.32
C ALA A 567 13.52 7.70 -9.14
N GLY A 568 12.49 8.54 -9.27
CA GLY A 568 11.53 8.88 -8.23
C GLY A 568 10.69 7.70 -7.77
N THR A 569 10.25 7.74 -6.51
CA THR A 569 9.25 6.82 -5.96
C THR A 569 7.87 7.47 -5.96
N MET A 570 6.82 6.69 -5.74
CA MET A 570 5.45 7.16 -5.74
C MET A 570 5.16 8.27 -4.72
N ASN A 571 5.73 8.14 -3.53
CA ASN A 571 5.62 9.13 -2.46
C ASN A 571 6.50 10.38 -2.67
N GLU A 572 7.36 10.39 -3.70
CA GLU A 572 8.24 11.51 -4.02
C GLU A 572 7.78 12.25 -5.28
N THR A 573 7.45 11.51 -6.35
CA THR A 573 7.20 12.04 -7.69
C THR A 573 5.80 11.76 -8.25
N GLY A 574 4.88 11.30 -7.39
CA GLY A 574 3.46 11.07 -7.70
C GLY A 574 2.75 12.30 -8.25
N LEU A 575 1.57 12.16 -8.85
CA LEU A 575 0.67 13.31 -9.06
C LEU A 575 -0.18 13.58 -7.81
N GLY A 576 -0.42 12.56 -6.99
CA GLY A 576 -0.95 12.68 -5.63
C GLY A 576 0.10 12.33 -4.57
N VAL A 577 -0.02 12.91 -3.38
CA VAL A 577 0.68 12.48 -2.17
C VAL A 577 -0.19 12.64 -0.93
N HIS A 578 0.14 11.89 0.11
CA HIS A 578 -0.44 12.03 1.45
C HIS A 578 0.68 12.23 2.49
N GLY A 579 0.31 12.56 3.72
CA GLY A 579 1.25 12.82 4.83
C GLY A 579 1.30 14.27 5.30
N ASN A 580 0.37 15.13 4.87
CA ASN A 580 0.17 16.42 5.53
C ASN A 580 -0.37 16.20 6.96
N LEU A 581 -0.58 17.28 7.70
CA LEU A 581 -1.24 17.20 9.01
C LEU A 581 -2.67 16.65 8.82
N GLY A 582 -3.13 15.79 9.74
CA GLY A 582 -4.42 15.11 9.60
C GLY A 582 -5.63 16.04 9.64
N ASN A 583 -5.49 17.26 10.17
CA ASN A 583 -6.52 18.30 10.13
C ASN A 583 -6.55 19.09 8.81
N THR A 584 -5.69 18.75 7.85
CA THR A 584 -5.72 19.28 6.48
C THR A 584 -6.87 18.63 5.73
N ARG A 585 -7.69 19.42 5.01
CA ARG A 585 -8.94 18.94 4.40
C ARG A 585 -8.72 17.74 3.48
N GLU A 586 -7.67 17.79 2.67
CA GLU A 586 -7.29 16.75 1.71
C GLU A 586 -6.91 15.43 2.39
N MET A 587 -6.52 15.46 3.67
CA MET A 587 -6.14 14.27 4.43
C MET A 587 -7.31 13.60 5.14
N HIS A 588 -8.50 14.21 5.14
CA HIS A 588 -9.65 13.62 5.79
C HIS A 588 -10.03 12.27 5.13
N ALA A 589 -10.29 11.30 5.99
CA ALA A 589 -10.55 9.91 5.69
C ALA A 589 -12.04 9.59 5.83
N ILE A 590 -12.46 8.42 5.36
CA ILE A 590 -13.84 7.94 5.48
C ILE A 590 -14.02 7.11 6.75
N PHE A 591 -15.21 7.18 7.34
CA PHE A 591 -15.68 6.23 8.35
C PHE A 591 -17.16 6.00 8.14
N LEU A 592 -17.48 4.83 7.57
CA LEU A 592 -18.83 4.35 7.35
C LEU A 592 -19.04 3.00 8.05
N GLY A 593 -20.28 2.64 8.32
CA GLY A 593 -20.57 1.29 8.78
C GLY A 593 -22.04 0.92 8.69
N ILE A 594 -22.35 -0.36 8.57
CA ILE A 594 -23.72 -0.88 8.59
C ILE A 594 -23.76 -2.20 9.36
N GLY A 595 -24.77 -2.40 10.19
CA GLY A 595 -24.87 -3.59 11.02
C GLY A 595 -25.92 -3.48 12.12
N PRO A 596 -26.26 -4.60 12.77
CA PRO A 596 -27.31 -4.66 13.78
C PRO A 596 -26.96 -3.89 15.07
N SER A 597 -25.66 -3.67 15.34
CA SER A 597 -25.17 -2.97 16.54
C SER A 597 -24.67 -1.56 16.24
N LEU A 598 -24.74 -1.11 14.98
CA LEU A 598 -24.32 0.23 14.57
C LEU A 598 -25.54 1.16 14.51
N PRO A 599 -25.43 2.40 15.04
CA PRO A 599 -26.52 3.35 14.94
C PRO A 599 -26.67 3.83 13.49
N GLN A 600 -27.91 3.81 12.97
CA GLN A 600 -28.24 4.36 11.66
C GLN A 600 -28.36 5.90 11.75
N LYS A 601 -27.21 6.58 11.78
CA LYS A 601 -27.15 8.04 11.91
C LYS A 601 -25.94 8.59 11.16
N ARG A 602 -26.09 9.83 10.68
CA ARG A 602 -24.96 10.67 10.29
C ARG A 602 -24.44 11.42 11.52
N VAL A 603 -23.13 11.45 11.72
CA VAL A 603 -22.46 12.20 12.78
C VAL A 603 -21.47 13.18 12.17
N GLY A 604 -21.11 14.21 12.92
CA GLY A 604 -20.06 15.13 12.49
C GLY A 604 -18.68 14.46 12.43
N THR A 605 -17.64 15.26 12.32
CA THR A 605 -16.26 14.77 12.22
C THR A 605 -15.83 13.94 13.42
N VAL A 606 -15.21 12.79 13.16
CA VAL A 606 -14.64 11.87 14.16
C VAL A 606 -13.12 11.80 14.01
N ARG A 607 -12.41 11.11 14.91
CA ARG A 607 -10.96 10.91 14.81
C ARG A 607 -10.63 9.46 14.49
N ALA A 608 -9.55 9.20 13.78
CA ALA A 608 -9.03 7.85 13.55
C ALA A 608 -8.83 7.05 14.86
N LEU A 609 -8.39 7.74 15.93
CA LEU A 609 -8.19 7.12 17.24
C LEU A 609 -9.49 6.56 17.87
N ASP A 610 -10.66 7.02 17.40
CA ASP A 610 -11.96 6.61 17.92
C ASP A 610 -12.40 5.21 17.39
N LEU A 611 -11.70 4.63 16.39
CA LEU A 611 -12.01 3.29 15.87
C LEU A 611 -11.83 2.20 16.93
N VAL A 612 -10.65 2.12 17.55
CA VAL A 612 -10.32 1.07 18.55
C VAL A 612 -11.33 0.96 19.70
N PRO A 613 -11.69 2.03 20.42
CA PRO A 613 -12.68 1.92 21.50
C PRO A 613 -14.07 1.55 20.98
N SER A 614 -14.42 1.93 19.75
CA SER A 614 -15.69 1.57 19.12
C SER A 614 -15.74 0.10 18.70
N LEU A 615 -14.65 -0.44 18.13
CA LEU A 615 -14.50 -1.88 17.88
C LEU A 615 -14.50 -2.68 19.19
N SER A 616 -13.81 -2.18 20.22
CA SER A 616 -13.77 -2.84 21.54
C SER A 616 -15.17 -2.99 22.14
N PHE A 617 -15.99 -1.94 22.00
CA PHE A 617 -17.41 -1.97 22.40
C PHE A 617 -18.20 -3.04 21.66
N LEU A 618 -18.10 -3.10 20.32
CA LEU A 618 -18.80 -4.10 19.52
C LEU A 618 -18.40 -5.54 19.85
N LEU A 619 -17.12 -5.76 20.12
CA LEU A 619 -16.58 -7.07 20.46
C LEU A 619 -16.85 -7.48 21.92
N GLY A 620 -17.33 -6.57 22.76
CA GLY A 620 -17.54 -6.80 24.19
C GLY A 620 -16.22 -7.02 24.94
N ILE A 621 -15.15 -6.33 24.54
CA ILE A 621 -13.81 -6.44 25.15
C ILE A 621 -13.37 -5.11 25.75
N HIS A 622 -12.40 -5.15 26.66
CA HIS A 622 -11.73 -3.94 27.10
C HIS A 622 -10.80 -3.43 26.00
N PRO A 623 -10.78 -2.10 25.71
CA PRO A 623 -9.86 -1.55 24.74
C PRO A 623 -8.39 -1.70 25.21
N PRO A 624 -7.43 -1.70 24.26
CA PRO A 624 -6.01 -1.64 24.58
C PRO A 624 -5.69 -0.55 25.60
N LYS A 625 -4.77 -0.84 26.51
CA LYS A 625 -4.35 0.12 27.54
C LYS A 625 -3.72 1.36 26.88
N GLY A 626 -4.20 2.55 27.23
CA GLY A 626 -3.61 3.80 26.78
C GLY A 626 -4.36 4.53 25.65
N THR A 627 -5.29 3.86 24.96
CA THR A 627 -6.68 4.32 24.83
C THR A 627 -6.92 5.83 24.68
N GLU A 628 -6.60 6.51 23.57
CA GLU A 628 -6.83 7.98 23.45
C GLU A 628 -8.15 8.37 22.76
N GLY A 629 -8.74 7.44 22.01
CA GLY A 629 -10.04 7.58 21.38
C GLY A 629 -11.22 7.51 22.34
N LYS A 630 -12.42 7.70 21.80
CA LYS A 630 -13.69 7.40 22.48
C LYS A 630 -14.59 6.53 21.60
N ASN A 631 -15.47 5.75 22.21
CA ASN A 631 -16.52 5.04 21.46
C ASN A 631 -17.50 6.05 20.84
N ILE A 632 -17.76 5.92 19.54
CA ILE A 632 -18.66 6.81 18.77
C ILE A 632 -19.99 6.14 18.37
N PHE A 633 -20.21 4.88 18.71
CA PHE A 633 -21.46 4.16 18.44
C PHE A 633 -22.52 4.29 19.54
N ASN A 634 -22.16 4.86 20.68
CA ASN A 634 -23.10 5.14 21.77
C ASN A 634 -24.01 6.35 21.51
#